data_AF-K1ZE67-F1
#
_entry.id   AF-K1ZE67-F1
#
_cell.length_a   1.000
_cell.length_b   1.000
_cell.length_c   1.000
_cell.angle_alpha   90.00
_cell.angle_beta   90.00
_cell.angle_gamma   90.00
#
_symmetry.space_group_name_H-M   'P 1'
#
loop_
_entity.id
_entity.type
_entity.pdbx_description
1 polymer ?
#
loop_
_entity_poly.entity_id
_entity_poly.type
_entity_poly.pdbx_seq_one_letter_code
_entity_poly.pdbx_strand_id
1 'polypeptide(L)'
;MELRSHILWKFVILFYAFLPLFVFVFLSLVTHSKPEPSVPEVISPSIGSPVRLIIPAIDVKADIRKLGVSPKGEMEIPDNILDVGWFKLGSLPGEKGSAVIAGHFNGENGEDGVFYNLNRLKEGDKLFVEDDKGATISFTVRESRTYDPGYAEEVYNANDSAHLNLITCDGFWDKNKKSYSKRLVVFADIEK
;
A
#
# COMPACT_ATOMS: atom_id res chain seq x y z
N MET A 1 -62.00 -66.76 12.84
CA MET A 1 -61.24 -65.96 11.86
C MET A 1 -60.91 -64.64 12.54
N GLU A 2 -59.63 -64.48 12.90
CA GLU A 2 -58.83 -63.26 13.13
C GLU A 2 -59.55 -61.94 13.54
N LEU A 3 -59.08 -61.10 14.47
CA LEU A 3 -57.81 -60.94 15.16
C LEU A 3 -57.99 -59.83 16.23
N ARG A 4 -57.29 -59.94 17.39
CA ARG A 4 -56.71 -58.85 18.23
C ARG A 4 -57.66 -57.78 18.84
N SER A 5 -57.45 -57.18 20.00
CA SER A 5 -56.42 -57.15 21.06
C SER A 5 -57.06 -56.31 22.19
N HIS A 6 -57.30 -56.84 23.39
CA HIS A 6 -56.44 -56.79 24.59
C HIS A 6 -56.33 -55.44 25.34
N ILE A 7 -56.56 -55.55 26.67
CA ILE A 7 -56.10 -54.71 27.80
C ILE A 7 -57.11 -53.63 28.21
N LEU A 8 -57.64 -53.66 29.45
CA LEU A 8 -57.25 -52.84 30.61
C LEU A 8 -58.36 -53.10 31.68
N TRP A 9 -58.19 -53.44 32.96
CA TRP A 9 -57.38 -52.86 34.03
C TRP A 9 -57.23 -53.89 35.19
N LYS A 10 -56.06 -53.91 35.84
CA LYS A 10 -55.90 -54.41 37.21
C LYS A 10 -55.19 -53.35 38.05
N PHE A 11 -55.82 -53.05 39.19
CA PHE A 11 -55.39 -52.24 40.32
C PHE A 11 -53.91 -52.42 40.70
N VAL A 12 -53.21 -51.33 41.05
CA VAL A 12 -52.33 -51.25 42.23
C VAL A 12 -52.22 -49.78 42.68
N ILE A 13 -52.63 -49.55 43.93
CA ILE A 13 -52.36 -48.37 44.78
C ILE A 13 -50.90 -48.45 45.24
N LEU A 14 -50.09 -47.39 45.19
CA LEU A 14 -48.91 -47.30 46.06
C LEU A 14 -48.46 -45.84 46.34
N PHE A 15 -48.65 -45.45 47.60
CA PHE A 15 -47.78 -44.64 48.47
C PHE A 15 -47.10 -43.37 47.94
N TYR A 16 -47.62 -42.24 48.45
CA TYR A 16 -46.93 -40.96 48.59
C TYR A 16 -45.63 -41.11 49.40
N ALA A 17 -44.52 -40.58 48.87
CA ALA A 17 -43.30 -40.30 49.64
C ALA A 17 -42.87 -38.85 49.37
N PHE A 18 -42.77 -38.11 50.47
CA PHE A 18 -42.39 -36.71 50.61
C PHE A 18 -40.92 -36.52 50.17
N LEU A 19 -40.65 -35.60 49.23
CA LEU A 19 -39.28 -35.18 48.89
C LEU A 19 -39.13 -33.69 49.23
N PRO A 20 -38.14 -33.28 50.03
CA PRO A 20 -37.94 -31.87 50.38
C PRO A 20 -37.30 -31.12 49.21
N LEU A 21 -37.79 -29.91 48.97
CA LEU A 21 -37.29 -28.96 47.97
C LEU A 21 -35.91 -28.43 48.44
N PHE A 22 -34.81 -28.99 47.96
CA PHE A 22 -33.47 -28.43 48.16
C PHE A 22 -33.26 -27.26 47.18
N VAL A 23 -33.47 -26.03 47.63
CA VAL A 23 -33.10 -24.82 46.90
C VAL A 23 -31.60 -24.58 47.10
N PHE A 24 -30.78 -25.02 46.13
CA PHE A 24 -29.37 -24.63 46.07
C PHE A 24 -29.27 -23.20 45.51
N VAL A 25 -29.03 -22.22 46.38
CA VAL A 25 -28.59 -20.88 45.97
C VAL A 25 -27.09 -20.96 45.66
N PHE A 26 -26.73 -21.04 44.38
CA PHE A 26 -25.36 -20.82 43.93
C PHE A 26 -25.05 -19.33 44.01
N LEU A 27 -24.39 -18.90 45.08
CA LEU A 27 -23.79 -17.57 45.17
C LEU A 27 -22.53 -17.58 44.29
N SER A 28 -22.67 -17.21 43.01
CA SER A 28 -21.53 -16.99 42.13
C SER A 28 -20.70 -15.82 42.67
N LEU A 29 -19.56 -16.13 43.30
CA LEU A 29 -18.49 -15.15 43.50
C LEU A 29 -17.97 -14.76 42.12
N VAL A 30 -18.51 -13.68 41.57
CA VAL A 30 -17.91 -12.97 40.44
C VAL A 30 -16.58 -12.41 40.95
N THR A 31 -15.50 -13.14 40.71
CA THR A 31 -14.14 -12.62 40.87
C THR A 31 -13.98 -11.50 39.85
N HIS A 32 -14.06 -10.25 40.31
CA HIS A 32 -13.67 -9.11 39.49
C HIS A 32 -12.16 -9.21 39.23
N SER A 33 -11.79 -9.80 38.10
CA SER A 33 -10.44 -9.65 37.57
C SER A 33 -10.21 -8.16 37.30
N LYS A 34 -9.29 -7.58 38.07
CA LYS A 34 -8.79 -6.21 37.86
C LYS A 34 -8.36 -6.09 36.39
N PRO A 35 -8.91 -5.15 35.60
CA PRO A 35 -8.48 -5.00 34.22
C PRO A 35 -6.98 -4.70 34.21
N GLU A 36 -6.22 -5.56 33.53
CA GLU A 36 -4.81 -5.35 33.29
C GLU A 36 -4.68 -4.06 32.47
N PRO A 37 -3.80 -3.12 32.84
CA PRO A 37 -3.64 -1.88 32.10
C PRO A 37 -3.21 -2.23 30.67
N SER A 38 -4.08 -1.95 29.70
CA SER A 38 -3.78 -2.11 28.29
C SER A 38 -2.59 -1.20 27.98
N VAL A 39 -1.45 -1.80 27.68
CA VAL A 39 -0.33 -1.08 27.06
C VAL A 39 -0.90 -0.38 25.83
N PRO A 40 -0.79 0.95 25.71
CA PRO A 40 -1.27 1.64 24.54
C PRO A 40 -0.57 1.02 23.33
N GLU A 41 -1.37 0.43 22.43
CA GLU A 41 -0.89 -0.03 21.14
C GLU A 41 -0.23 1.18 20.47
N VAL A 42 1.08 1.12 20.27
CA VAL A 42 1.82 2.16 19.57
C VAL A 42 1.34 2.07 18.13
N ILE A 43 0.31 2.85 17.79
CA ILE A 43 -0.16 3.01 16.43
C ILE A 43 0.97 3.73 15.70
N SER A 44 1.90 2.97 15.11
CA SER A 44 2.82 3.52 14.12
C SER A 44 1.94 4.19 13.06
N PRO A 45 2.12 5.48 12.75
CA PRO A 45 1.25 6.16 11.81
C PRO A 45 1.24 5.36 10.50
N SER A 46 0.08 4.80 10.16
CA SER A 46 -0.08 4.03 8.93
C SER A 46 0.23 4.95 7.75
N ILE A 47 1.15 4.58 6.87
CA ILE A 47 1.48 5.36 5.67
C ILE A 47 0.21 5.53 4.82
N GLY A 48 -0.01 6.74 4.31
CA GLY A 48 -1.11 7.12 3.44
C GLY A 48 -0.82 6.89 1.96
N SER A 49 -1.76 7.25 1.10
CA SER A 49 -1.47 7.31 -0.33
C SER A 49 -0.58 8.52 -0.63
N PRO A 50 0.44 8.40 -1.49
CA PRO A 50 1.27 9.54 -1.85
C PRO A 50 0.47 10.56 -2.65
N VAL A 51 0.56 11.84 -2.29
CA VAL A 51 -0.19 12.94 -2.91
C VAL A 51 0.70 14.03 -3.49
N ARG A 52 1.94 14.17 -2.99
CA ARG A 52 2.86 15.21 -3.48
C ARG A 52 4.31 14.75 -3.46
N LEU A 53 5.04 15.07 -4.53
CA LEU A 53 6.48 14.88 -4.65
C LEU A 53 7.19 16.24 -4.62
N ILE A 54 8.25 16.35 -3.83
CA ILE A 54 9.05 17.56 -3.71
C ILE A 54 10.53 17.19 -3.92
N ILE A 55 11.20 17.91 -4.82
CA ILE A 55 12.61 17.76 -5.12
C ILE A 55 13.27 19.14 -5.22
N PRO A 56 13.82 19.67 -4.12
CA PRO A 56 14.33 21.04 -4.09
C PRO A 56 15.46 21.33 -5.09
N ALA A 57 16.35 20.35 -5.32
CA ALA A 57 17.52 20.52 -6.19
C ALA A 57 17.18 20.85 -7.66
N ILE A 58 15.95 20.54 -8.09
CA ILE A 58 15.46 20.76 -9.46
C ILE A 58 14.12 21.49 -9.50
N ASP A 59 13.74 22.15 -8.40
CA ASP A 59 12.51 22.95 -8.26
C ASP A 59 11.21 22.20 -8.61
N VAL A 60 11.14 20.91 -8.23
CA VAL A 60 9.92 20.12 -8.41
C VAL A 60 9.05 20.19 -7.17
N LYS A 61 7.79 20.55 -7.37
CA LYS A 61 6.69 20.39 -6.41
C LYS A 61 5.44 19.98 -7.19
N ALA A 62 5.19 18.68 -7.26
CA ALA A 62 4.21 18.10 -8.18
C ALA A 62 3.16 17.24 -7.48
N ASP A 63 1.92 17.30 -7.98
CA ASP A 63 0.86 16.40 -7.54
C ASP A 63 1.12 14.97 -8.02
N ILE A 64 0.83 14.00 -7.16
CA ILE A 64 0.98 12.57 -7.45
C ILE A 64 -0.38 11.99 -7.86
N ARG A 65 -0.43 11.37 -9.05
CA ARG A 65 -1.57 10.60 -9.56
C ARG A 65 -1.34 9.10 -9.33
N LYS A 66 -2.42 8.36 -9.08
CA LYS A 66 -2.38 6.89 -8.94
C LYS A 66 -2.49 6.25 -10.32
N LEU A 67 -1.41 5.66 -10.80
CA LEU A 67 -1.33 5.09 -12.14
C LEU A 67 -1.21 3.56 -12.11
N GLY A 68 -1.89 2.92 -13.05
CA GLY A 68 -1.89 1.47 -13.24
C GLY A 68 -1.00 1.06 -14.42
N VAL A 69 -1.50 0.09 -15.17
CA VAL A 69 -0.85 -0.46 -16.35
C VAL A 69 -1.79 -0.30 -17.53
N SER A 70 -1.26 0.22 -18.63
CA SER A 70 -1.99 0.33 -19.90
C SER A 70 -2.30 -1.05 -20.49
N PRO A 71 -3.21 -1.15 -21.48
CA PRO A 71 -3.48 -2.42 -22.18
C PRO A 71 -2.25 -3.06 -22.85
N LYS A 72 -1.16 -2.30 -23.03
CA LYS A 72 0.11 -2.78 -23.59
C LYS A 72 1.06 -3.36 -22.55
N GLY A 73 0.69 -3.37 -21.26
CA GLY A 73 1.55 -3.87 -20.18
C GLY A 73 2.56 -2.84 -19.66
N GLU A 74 2.50 -1.59 -20.11
CA GLU A 74 3.38 -0.52 -19.66
C GLU A 74 2.72 0.30 -18.55
N MET A 75 3.51 0.79 -17.59
CA MET A 75 3.02 1.74 -16.59
C MET A 75 2.35 2.94 -17.29
N GLU A 76 1.17 3.32 -16.81
CA GLU A 76 0.50 4.52 -17.30
C GLU A 76 1.33 5.77 -16.97
N ILE A 77 1.17 6.83 -17.77
CA ILE A 77 1.80 8.14 -17.56
C ILE A 77 0.73 9.17 -17.21
N PRO A 78 1.04 10.22 -16.42
CA PRO A 78 0.05 11.22 -16.06
C PRO A 78 -0.36 12.05 -17.29
N ASP A 79 -1.63 12.46 -17.39
CA ASP A 79 -2.12 13.28 -18.51
C ASP A 79 -1.51 14.70 -18.50
N ASN A 80 -1.33 15.27 -17.31
CA ASN A 80 -0.70 16.58 -17.13
C ASN A 80 0.82 16.43 -17.08
N ILE A 81 1.54 17.18 -17.91
CA ILE A 81 3.00 17.16 -17.98
C ILE A 81 3.70 17.65 -16.72
N LEU A 82 2.99 18.38 -15.86
CA LEU A 82 3.48 18.91 -14.59
C LEU A 82 3.14 18.02 -13.39
N ASP A 83 2.31 16.99 -13.58
CA ASP A 83 2.00 16.00 -12.56
C ASP A 83 2.97 14.81 -12.67
N VAL A 84 3.11 14.06 -11.58
CA VAL A 84 3.81 12.77 -11.58
C VAL A 84 2.82 11.64 -11.29
N GLY A 85 3.19 10.42 -11.67
CA GLY A 85 2.37 9.23 -11.50
C GLY A 85 3.04 8.18 -10.66
N TRP A 86 2.45 7.81 -9.53
CA TRP A 86 2.89 6.67 -8.72
C TRP A 86 2.28 5.36 -9.25
N PHE A 87 3.12 4.33 -9.38
CA PHE A 87 2.70 2.99 -9.78
C PHE A 87 1.97 2.29 -8.63
N LYS A 88 0.63 2.36 -8.64
CA LYS A 88 -0.22 1.93 -7.51
C LYS A 88 -0.22 0.43 -7.22
N LEU A 89 0.35 -0.38 -8.12
CA LEU A 89 0.50 -1.83 -7.94
C LEU A 89 1.84 -2.20 -7.30
N GLY A 90 2.75 -1.24 -7.14
CA GLY A 90 4.02 -1.41 -6.43
C GLY A 90 3.93 -1.01 -4.95
N SER A 91 5.09 -0.84 -4.31
CA SER A 91 5.17 -0.43 -2.91
C SER A 91 4.69 1.01 -2.68
N LEU A 92 4.13 1.28 -1.50
CA LEU A 92 3.94 2.64 -1.03
C LEU A 92 5.31 3.28 -0.72
N PRO A 93 5.50 4.58 -0.99
CA PRO A 93 6.69 5.29 -0.55
C PRO A 93 6.91 5.14 0.96
N GLY A 94 8.05 4.56 1.34
CA GLY A 94 8.43 4.32 2.73
C GLY A 94 8.17 2.90 3.24
N GLU A 95 7.41 2.10 2.48
CA GLU A 95 7.28 0.67 2.75
C GLU A 95 8.40 -0.14 2.09
N LYS A 96 8.51 -1.41 2.51
CA LYS A 96 9.44 -2.37 1.93
C LYS A 96 9.27 -2.45 0.40
N GLY A 97 10.38 -2.41 -0.34
CA GLY A 97 10.40 -2.43 -1.80
C GLY A 97 10.47 -1.05 -2.45
N SER A 98 10.38 -1.05 -3.78
CA SER A 98 10.52 0.15 -4.61
C SER A 98 9.16 0.78 -4.87
N ALA A 99 8.95 1.98 -4.35
CA ALA A 99 7.91 2.86 -4.86
C ALA A 99 8.38 3.50 -6.17
N VAL A 100 7.58 3.42 -7.22
CA VAL A 100 7.94 3.91 -8.55
C VAL A 100 7.09 5.10 -8.93
N ILE A 101 7.73 6.22 -9.30
CA ILE A 101 7.06 7.44 -9.75
C ILE A 101 7.58 7.82 -11.13
N ALA A 102 6.68 7.94 -12.11
CA ALA A 102 6.98 8.38 -13.46
C ALA A 102 6.57 9.84 -13.69
N GLY A 103 7.31 10.56 -14.51
CA GLY A 103 6.99 11.94 -14.89
C GLY A 103 7.50 12.27 -16.30
N HIS A 104 6.86 13.24 -16.93
CA HIS A 104 7.22 13.67 -18.29
C HIS A 104 8.58 14.37 -18.32
N PHE A 105 9.38 14.04 -19.34
CA PHE A 105 10.57 14.82 -19.68
C PHE A 105 10.16 16.10 -20.39
N ASN A 106 9.28 16.02 -21.38
CA ASN A 106 8.71 17.16 -22.10
C ASN A 106 7.26 16.88 -22.54
N GLY A 107 6.53 17.95 -22.88
CA GLY A 107 5.24 17.90 -23.55
C GLY A 107 5.36 17.68 -25.06
N GLU A 108 4.22 17.48 -25.72
CA GLU A 108 4.16 17.20 -27.16
C GLU A 108 4.71 18.34 -28.02
N ASN A 109 4.63 19.59 -27.55
CA ASN A 109 5.16 20.75 -28.27
C ASN A 109 6.57 21.15 -27.79
N GLY A 110 7.20 20.32 -26.94
CA GLY A 110 8.54 20.57 -26.41
C GLY A 110 8.58 21.44 -25.16
N GLU A 111 7.44 21.68 -24.50
CA GLU A 111 7.40 22.30 -23.18
C GLU A 111 8.13 21.41 -22.16
N ASP A 112 8.83 22.01 -21.20
CA ASP A 112 9.50 21.25 -20.14
C ASP A 112 8.45 20.50 -19.29
N GLY A 113 8.64 19.20 -19.13
CA GLY A 113 7.84 18.39 -18.22
C GLY A 113 8.37 18.46 -16.79
N VAL A 114 7.61 17.91 -15.85
CA VAL A 114 7.97 17.88 -14.42
C VAL A 114 9.37 17.29 -14.16
N PHE A 115 9.82 16.34 -14.98
CA PHE A 115 11.10 15.67 -14.86
C PHE A 115 12.11 16.08 -15.95
N TYR A 116 11.90 17.22 -16.61
CA TYR A 116 12.85 17.77 -17.58
C TYR A 116 14.28 17.86 -17.04
N ASN A 117 14.42 18.27 -15.77
CA ASN A 117 15.71 18.44 -15.08
C ASN A 117 16.14 17.21 -14.26
N LEU A 118 15.48 16.06 -14.39
CA LEU A 118 15.75 14.90 -13.51
C LEU A 118 17.20 14.40 -13.61
N ASN A 119 17.82 14.54 -14.79
CA ASN A 119 19.23 14.22 -15.04
C ASN A 119 20.24 15.10 -14.29
N ARG A 120 19.79 16.18 -13.65
CA ARG A 120 20.64 17.07 -12.84
C ARG A 120 20.76 16.64 -11.39
N LEU A 121 19.93 15.69 -10.95
CA LEU A 121 20.03 15.12 -9.61
C LEU A 121 21.35 14.38 -9.42
N LYS A 122 21.88 14.46 -8.21
CA LYS A 122 23.15 13.87 -7.79
C LYS A 122 22.94 13.03 -6.54
N GLU A 123 23.87 12.11 -6.32
CA GLU A 123 23.98 11.41 -5.04
C GLU A 123 23.97 12.42 -3.87
N GLY A 124 23.13 12.16 -2.87
CA GLY A 124 22.94 13.06 -1.72
C GLY A 124 21.76 14.03 -1.83
N ASP A 125 21.20 14.25 -3.03
CA ASP A 125 20.02 15.12 -3.19
C ASP A 125 18.80 14.54 -2.47
N LYS A 126 17.97 15.43 -1.91
CA LYS A 126 16.82 15.06 -1.09
C LYS A 126 15.53 15.03 -1.90
N LEU A 127 14.74 13.98 -1.69
CA LEU A 127 13.40 13.81 -2.24
C LEU A 127 12.41 13.66 -1.08
N PHE A 128 11.24 14.28 -1.19
CA PHE A 128 10.19 14.17 -0.19
C PHE A 128 8.88 13.74 -0.82
N VAL A 129 8.20 12.80 -0.18
CA VAL A 129 6.85 12.38 -0.55
C VAL A 129 5.91 12.69 0.59
N GLU A 130 4.91 13.53 0.34
CA GLU A 130 3.81 13.78 1.27
C GLU A 130 2.67 12.80 0.98
N ASP A 131 2.04 12.27 2.03
CA ASP A 131 0.88 11.39 1.92
C ASP A 131 -0.45 12.09 2.32
N ASP A 132 -1.56 11.43 2.01
CA ASP A 132 -2.92 11.89 2.33
C ASP A 132 -3.28 11.89 3.83
N LYS A 133 -2.37 11.40 4.69
CA LYS A 133 -2.50 11.40 6.15
C LYS A 133 -1.60 12.44 6.82
N GLY A 134 -0.85 13.22 6.04
CA GLY A 134 0.02 14.29 6.50
C GLY A 134 1.42 13.85 6.90
N ALA A 135 1.83 12.60 6.61
CA ALA A 135 3.21 12.18 6.78
C ALA A 135 4.08 12.70 5.62
N THR A 136 5.36 12.90 5.90
CA THR A 136 6.38 13.21 4.89
C THR A 136 7.50 12.19 4.99
N ILE A 137 7.67 11.39 3.93
CA ILE A 137 8.76 10.43 3.83
C ILE A 137 9.94 11.09 3.10
N SER A 138 11.12 11.01 3.70
CA SER A 138 12.35 11.58 3.14
C SER A 138 13.21 10.48 2.51
N PHE A 139 13.76 10.77 1.33
CA PHE A 139 14.68 9.89 0.62
C PHE A 139 15.92 10.67 0.20
N THR A 140 17.04 9.96 0.10
CA THR A 140 18.29 10.48 -0.46
C THR A 140 18.63 9.75 -1.75
N VAL A 141 18.91 10.50 -2.81
CA VAL A 141 19.38 9.96 -4.08
C VAL A 141 20.69 9.19 -3.85
N ARG A 142 20.73 7.94 -4.32
CA ARG A 142 21.93 7.10 -4.32
C ARG A 142 22.63 7.13 -5.67
N GLU A 143 21.89 7.03 -6.76
CA GLU A 143 22.46 6.93 -8.11
C GLU A 143 21.42 7.20 -9.19
N SER A 144 21.90 7.35 -10.43
CA SER A 144 21.05 7.40 -11.63
C SER A 144 21.59 6.47 -12.69
N ARG A 145 20.70 5.80 -13.42
CA ARG A 145 21.07 4.91 -14.54
C ARG A 145 20.12 5.11 -15.71
N THR A 146 20.61 4.78 -16.91
CA THR A 146 19.85 4.87 -18.15
C THR A 146 19.58 3.47 -18.71
N TYR A 147 18.33 3.23 -19.13
CA TYR A 147 17.87 1.95 -19.66
C TYR A 147 17.31 2.10 -21.07
N ASP A 148 17.29 1.00 -21.83
CA ASP A 148 16.41 0.90 -22.99
C ASP A 148 14.93 0.86 -22.54
N PRO A 149 13.98 1.36 -23.35
CA PRO A 149 12.56 1.27 -23.04
C PRO A 149 12.13 -0.19 -22.85
N GLY A 150 11.43 -0.45 -21.75
CA GLY A 150 10.97 -1.79 -21.39
C GLY A 150 10.94 -2.00 -19.89
N TYR A 151 10.66 -3.23 -19.48
CA TYR A 151 10.67 -3.62 -18.06
C TYR A 151 12.10 -3.85 -17.57
N ALA A 152 12.42 -3.27 -16.41
CA ALA A 152 13.68 -3.48 -15.70
C ALA A 152 13.36 -3.93 -14.27
N GLU A 153 13.69 -5.17 -13.93
CA GLU A 153 13.27 -5.82 -12.67
C GLU A 153 13.70 -5.04 -11.42
N GLU A 154 14.91 -4.51 -11.40
CA GLU A 154 15.44 -3.76 -10.25
C GLU A 154 14.65 -2.47 -9.96
N VAL A 155 14.02 -1.88 -10.97
CA VAL A 155 13.21 -0.66 -10.84
C VAL A 155 11.93 -0.93 -10.05
N TYR A 156 11.40 -2.15 -10.14
CA TYR A 156 10.12 -2.57 -9.53
C TYR A 156 10.33 -3.58 -8.40
N ASN A 157 11.54 -3.69 -7.84
CA ASN A 157 11.86 -4.70 -6.84
C ASN A 157 11.05 -4.50 -5.55
N ALA A 158 10.20 -5.48 -5.22
CA ALA A 158 9.34 -5.46 -4.03
C ALA A 158 9.97 -6.10 -2.78
N ASN A 159 11.11 -6.78 -2.92
CA ASN A 159 11.64 -7.68 -1.88
C ASN A 159 12.85 -7.12 -1.11
N ASP A 160 13.23 -5.87 -1.36
CA ASP A 160 14.39 -5.20 -0.76
C ASP A 160 14.00 -4.21 0.35
N SER A 161 14.93 -3.37 0.82
CA SER A 161 14.65 -2.19 1.65
C SER A 161 13.66 -1.20 0.99
N ALA A 162 13.25 -0.17 1.72
CA ALA A 162 12.36 0.86 1.20
C ALA A 162 13.13 1.81 0.27
N HIS A 163 12.70 1.88 -0.98
CA HIS A 163 13.32 2.68 -2.04
C HIS A 163 12.28 3.56 -2.74
N LEU A 164 12.75 4.65 -3.35
CA LEU A 164 11.99 5.48 -4.27
C LEU A 164 12.75 5.57 -5.61
N ASN A 165 12.08 5.15 -6.69
CA ASN A 165 12.62 5.19 -8.04
C ASN A 165 11.83 6.19 -8.88
N LEU A 166 12.51 7.21 -9.40
CA LEU A 166 11.92 8.22 -10.28
C LEU A 166 12.29 7.91 -11.74
N ILE A 167 11.31 7.88 -12.64
CA ILE A 167 11.51 7.51 -14.04
C ILE A 167 11.09 8.63 -14.97
N THR A 168 11.91 8.94 -15.97
CA THR A 168 11.52 9.79 -17.09
C THR A 168 12.07 9.30 -18.43
N CYS A 169 11.61 9.92 -19.52
CA CYS A 169 12.12 9.71 -20.87
C CYS A 169 13.50 10.36 -21.03
N ASP A 170 14.40 9.72 -21.79
CA ASP A 170 15.76 10.20 -22.00
C ASP A 170 16.32 9.82 -23.40
N GLY A 171 17.45 10.40 -23.78
CA GLY A 171 18.09 10.19 -25.07
C GLY A 171 17.37 10.93 -26.22
N PHE A 172 17.46 10.38 -27.44
CA PHE A 172 16.86 11.04 -28.61
C PHE A 172 15.41 10.60 -28.85
N TRP A 173 14.62 11.50 -29.44
CA TRP A 173 13.28 11.21 -29.91
C TRP A 173 13.30 10.37 -31.20
N ASP A 174 12.75 9.16 -31.14
CA ASP A 174 12.53 8.30 -32.31
C ASP A 174 11.16 8.58 -32.92
N LYS A 175 11.14 9.24 -34.09
CA LYS A 175 9.89 9.60 -34.79
C LYS A 175 9.08 8.39 -35.26
N ASN A 176 9.72 7.26 -35.55
CA ASN A 176 9.04 6.06 -36.02
C ASN A 176 8.32 5.36 -34.86
N LYS A 177 8.99 5.29 -33.70
CA LYS A 177 8.43 4.69 -32.48
C LYS A 177 7.57 5.66 -31.68
N LYS A 178 7.62 6.96 -32.00
CA LYS A 178 7.01 8.06 -31.23
C LYS A 178 7.35 7.96 -29.74
N SER A 179 8.62 7.70 -29.45
CA SER A 179 9.11 7.46 -28.10
C SER A 179 10.58 7.82 -28.00
N TYR A 180 11.01 8.14 -26.79
CA TYR A 180 12.41 8.36 -26.48
C TYR A 180 13.20 7.07 -26.47
N SER A 181 14.44 7.14 -26.97
CA SER A 181 15.35 6.00 -27.11
C SER A 181 15.79 5.38 -25.79
N LYS A 182 15.67 6.09 -24.66
CA LYS A 182 16.12 5.67 -23.34
C LYS A 182 15.14 6.08 -22.24
N ARG A 183 15.34 5.53 -21.05
CA ARG A 183 14.70 5.92 -19.80
C ARG A 183 15.77 6.25 -18.78
N LEU A 184 15.67 7.41 -18.15
CA LEU A 184 16.48 7.75 -16.98
C LEU A 184 15.73 7.29 -15.73
N VAL A 185 16.42 6.55 -14.87
CA VAL A 185 15.93 6.18 -13.54
C VAL A 185 16.86 6.75 -12.49
N VAL A 186 16.31 7.50 -11.54
CA VAL A 186 16.98 7.94 -10.33
C VAL A 186 16.54 7.04 -9.18
N PHE A 187 17.50 6.43 -8.51
CA PHE A 187 17.29 5.55 -7.36
C PHE A 187 17.59 6.30 -6.08
N ALA A 188 16.69 6.20 -5.11
CA ALA A 188 16.84 6.83 -3.81
C ALA A 188 16.46 5.88 -2.67
N ASP A 189 17.13 6.07 -1.54
CA ASP A 189 16.95 5.28 -0.32
C ASP A 189 16.20 6.06 0.74
N ILE A 190 15.33 5.38 1.48
CA ILE A 190 14.64 5.99 2.61
C ILE A 190 15.67 6.48 3.64
N GLU A 191 15.42 7.65 4.22
CA GLU A 191 16.16 8.12 5.39
C GLU A 191 15.64 7.45 6.66
N LYS A 192 16.58 7.13 7.57
CA LYS A 192 16.29 6.52 8.87
C LYS A 192 16.16 7.59 9.95
#